data_AF-A0A533QPS4-F1
#
_entry.id   AF-A0A533QPS4-F1
#
_cell.length_a   1.000
_cell.length_b   1.000
_cell.length_c   1.000
_cell.angle_alpha   90.00
_cell.angle_beta   90.00
_cell.angle_gamma   90.00
#
_symmetry.space_group_name_H-M   'P 1'
#
loop_
_entity.id
_entity.type
_entity.pdbx_description
1 polymer ?
#
loop_
_entity_poly.entity_id
_entity_poly.type
_entity_poly.pdbx_seq_one_letter_code
_entity_poly.pdbx_strand_id
1 'polypeptide(L)'
;MVYHIIVSFGREREYEYRFSHTELAAGSPEEARRWFDKEFADLECEPSNPMGKVLIIDKILNVARYGGETRFIEGKDWATRFARYTALALGRDTIRIDVGAFNIGY
;
A
#
# COMPACT_ATOMS: atom_id res chain seq x y z
N MET A 1 0.91 19.99 -4.41
CA MET A 1 0.48 18.69 -4.95
C MET A 1 0.00 17.85 -3.78
N VAL A 2 -1.17 17.23 -3.91
CA VAL A 2 -1.76 16.34 -2.89
C VAL A 2 -1.76 14.95 -3.47
N TYR A 3 -1.35 13.97 -2.67
CA TYR A 3 -1.37 12.56 -3.02
C TYR A 3 -2.62 11.93 -2.40
N HIS A 4 -3.42 11.23 -3.20
CA HIS A 4 -4.66 10.59 -2.81
C HIS A 4 -4.56 9.08 -2.99
N ILE A 5 -4.69 8.35 -1.89
CA ILE A 5 -4.55 6.91 -1.84
C ILE A 5 -5.88 6.34 -1.36
N ILE A 6 -6.45 5.42 -2.13
CA ILE A 6 -7.72 4.77 -1.83
C ILE A 6 -7.47 3.28 -1.70
N VAL A 7 -7.75 2.70 -0.54
CA VAL A 7 -7.69 1.25 -0.32
C VAL A 7 -9.11 0.71 -0.29
N SER A 8 -9.47 -0.17 -1.23
CA SER A 8 -10.79 -0.76 -1.35
C SER A 8 -10.75 -2.26 -1.08
N PHE A 9 -11.59 -2.72 -0.16
CA PHE A 9 -11.88 -4.14 0.09
C PHE A 9 -13.21 -4.57 -0.54
N GLY A 10 -13.83 -3.72 -1.35
CA GLY A 10 -15.13 -3.93 -1.98
C GLY A 10 -15.91 -2.62 -2.17
N ARG A 11 -17.11 -2.72 -2.73
CA ARG A 11 -17.93 -1.58 -3.19
C ARG A 11 -18.30 -0.54 -2.12
N GLU A 12 -18.30 -0.91 -0.85
CA GLU A 12 -18.70 -0.04 0.27
C GLU A 12 -17.62 0.05 1.36
N ARG A 13 -16.43 -0.49 1.08
CA ARG A 13 -15.34 -0.64 2.05
C ARG A 13 -14.09 0.02 1.51
N GLU A 14 -14.10 1.35 1.55
CA GLU A 14 -13.07 2.20 0.98
C GLU A 14 -12.46 3.09 2.06
N TYR A 15 -11.13 3.12 2.10
CA TYR A 15 -10.36 3.86 3.08
C TYR A 15 -9.46 4.85 2.32
N GLU A 16 -9.72 6.14 2.53
CA GLU A 16 -9.03 7.23 1.84
C GLU A 16 -7.95 7.86 2.71
N TYR A 17 -6.79 8.09 2.12
CA TYR A 17 -5.66 8.78 2.74
C TYR A 17 -5.18 9.89 1.82
N ARG A 18 -4.94 11.06 2.41
CA ARG A 18 -4.46 12.24 1.68
C ARG A 18 -3.18 12.73 2.32
N PHE A 19 -2.14 12.90 1.52
CA PHE A 19 -0.85 13.39 1.97
C PHE A 19 -0.46 14.63 1.18
N SER A 20 0.09 15.62 1.86
CA SER A 20 0.76 16.74 1.23
C SER A 20 2.15 16.33 0.71
N HIS A 21 2.69 17.12 -0.22
CA HIS A 21 4.05 16.93 -0.70
C HIS A 21 5.10 16.96 0.43
N THR A 22 4.92 17.81 1.43
CA THR A 22 5.84 17.91 2.58
C THR A 22 5.87 16.64 3.42
N GLU A 23 4.71 15.98 3.61
CA GLU A 23 4.61 14.72 4.35
C GLU A 23 5.28 13.56 3.62
N LEU A 24 5.19 13.53 2.28
CA LEU A 24 5.90 12.54 1.48
C LEU A 24 7.39 12.85 1.36
N ALA A 25 7.79 14.12 1.24
CA ALA A 25 9.19 14.53 1.10
C ALA A 25 10.08 14.07 2.28
N ALA A 26 9.49 13.81 3.45
CA ALA A 26 10.17 13.23 4.60
C ALA A 26 10.44 11.71 4.49
N GLY A 27 10.23 11.08 3.34
CA GLY A 27 10.53 9.68 3.09
C GLY A 27 10.96 9.43 1.66
N SER A 28 11.65 8.32 1.41
CA SER A 28 12.14 7.95 0.09
C SER A 28 11.41 6.73 -0.51
N PRO A 29 11.38 6.59 -1.85
CA PRO A 29 10.88 5.38 -2.51
C PRO A 29 11.64 4.11 -2.08
N GLU A 30 12.91 4.23 -1.72
CA GLU A 30 13.72 3.11 -1.22
C GLU A 30 13.29 2.64 0.16
N GLU A 31 13.03 3.58 1.08
CA GLU A 31 12.46 3.27 2.40
C GLU A 31 11.08 2.62 2.28
N ALA A 32 10.24 3.13 1.38
CA ALA A 32 8.93 2.56 1.12
C ALA A 32 9.03 1.09 0.66
N ARG A 33 9.93 0.79 -0.29
CA ARG A 33 10.19 -0.58 -0.74
C ARG A 33 10.67 -1.47 0.42
N ARG A 34 11.64 -1.01 1.21
CA ARG A 34 12.15 -1.76 2.37
C ARG A 34 11.06 -2.04 3.41
N TRP A 35 10.16 -1.09 3.64
CA TRP A 35 9.04 -1.28 4.54
C TRP A 35 8.09 -2.36 4.01
N PHE A 36 7.69 -2.29 2.73
CA PHE A 36 6.85 -3.35 2.12
C PHE A 36 7.53 -4.72 2.11
N ASP A 37 8.84 -4.77 1.86
CA ASP A 37 9.62 -6.00 1.97
C ASP A 37 9.56 -6.61 3.39
N LYS A 38 9.71 -5.77 4.42
CA LYS A 38 9.61 -6.20 5.82
C LYS A 38 8.20 -6.69 6.15
N GLU A 39 7.16 -5.91 5.82
CA GLU A 39 5.78 -6.29 6.10
C GLU A 39 5.35 -7.55 5.36
N PHE A 40 5.79 -7.71 4.11
CA PHE A 40 5.53 -8.91 3.31
C PHE A 40 6.12 -10.15 3.98
N ALA A 41 7.35 -10.06 4.50
CA ALA A 41 7.98 -11.15 5.23
C ALA A 41 7.33 -11.40 6.61
N ASP A 42 6.99 -10.34 7.35
CA ASP A 42 6.36 -10.42 8.68
C ASP A 42 4.96 -11.05 8.64
N LEU A 43 4.21 -10.73 7.59
CA LEU A 43 2.89 -11.32 7.32
C LEU A 43 2.97 -12.72 6.69
N GLU A 44 4.17 -13.30 6.57
CA GLU A 44 4.43 -14.61 5.96
C GLU A 44 3.78 -14.74 4.57
N CYS A 45 3.79 -13.66 3.79
CA CYS A 45 3.16 -13.65 2.48
C CYS A 45 3.93 -14.55 1.51
N GLU A 46 3.22 -15.34 0.72
CA GLU A 46 3.84 -16.15 -0.32
C GLU A 46 3.99 -15.32 -1.61
N PRO A 47 5.18 -15.34 -2.25
CA PRO A 47 5.37 -14.65 -3.51
C PRO A 47 4.41 -15.21 -4.57
N SER A 48 3.56 -14.35 -5.12
CA SER A 48 2.55 -14.76 -6.11
C SER A 48 3.16 -15.30 -7.42
N ASN A 49 4.47 -15.13 -7.63
CA ASN A 49 5.17 -15.66 -8.80
C ASN A 49 6.52 -16.32 -8.41
N PRO A 50 6.75 -17.61 -8.75
CA PRO A 50 7.97 -18.34 -8.39
C PRO A 50 9.22 -17.91 -9.20
N MET A 51 9.06 -17.06 -10.21
CA MET A 51 10.17 -16.53 -11.00
C MET A 51 10.60 -15.12 -10.55
N GLY A 52 11.53 -15.08 -9.60
CA GLY A 52 12.67 -14.15 -9.59
C GLY A 52 12.46 -12.66 -9.25
N LYS A 53 11.27 -12.07 -9.33
CA LYS A 53 11.06 -10.68 -8.87
C LYS A 53 9.59 -10.39 -8.57
N VAL A 54 9.23 -10.34 -7.29
CA VAL A 54 7.92 -9.83 -6.87
C VAL A 54 7.87 -8.33 -7.17
N LEU A 55 6.91 -7.89 -7.99
CA LEU A 55 6.75 -6.47 -8.28
C LEU A 55 6.30 -5.74 -7.02
N ILE A 56 6.65 -4.46 -6.90
CA ILE A 56 6.21 -3.65 -5.75
C ILE A 56 4.68 -3.60 -5.65
N ILE A 57 3.98 -3.66 -6.78
CA ILE A 57 2.51 -3.75 -6.87
C ILE A 57 2.00 -5.02 -6.19
N ASP A 58 2.58 -6.19 -6.51
CA ASP A 58 2.22 -7.45 -5.87
C ASP A 58 2.47 -7.41 -4.36
N LYS A 59 3.57 -6.79 -3.92
CA LYS A 59 3.85 -6.64 -2.48
C LYS A 59 2.81 -5.77 -1.80
N ILE A 60 2.46 -4.62 -2.38
CA ILE A 60 1.43 -3.72 -1.83
C ILE A 60 0.09 -4.45 -1.69
N LEU A 61 -0.33 -5.20 -2.73
CA LEU A 61 -1.57 -5.96 -2.72
C LEU A 61 -1.58 -7.08 -1.69
N ASN A 62 -0.50 -7.86 -1.59
CA ASN A 62 -0.37 -8.92 -0.59
C ASN A 62 -0.32 -8.33 0.83
N VAL A 63 0.48 -7.29 1.09
CA VAL A 63 0.52 -6.65 2.41
C VAL A 63 -0.85 -6.09 2.81
N ALA A 64 -1.61 -5.51 1.89
CA ALA A 64 -2.99 -5.07 2.17
C ALA A 64 -3.92 -6.25 2.49
N ARG A 65 -3.84 -7.31 1.68
CA ARG A 65 -4.68 -8.51 1.81
C ARG A 65 -4.42 -9.27 3.09
N TYR A 66 -3.16 -9.55 3.40
CA TYR A 66 -2.73 -10.32 4.57
C TYR A 66 -2.71 -9.47 5.85
N GLY A 67 -2.45 -8.16 5.75
CA GLY A 67 -2.57 -7.22 6.87
C GLY A 67 -4.02 -7.09 7.37
N GLY A 68 -4.98 -7.38 6.49
CA GLY A 68 -6.40 -7.49 6.83
C GLY A 68 -7.11 -6.15 6.92
N GLU A 69 -8.41 -6.17 6.60
CA GLU A 69 -9.25 -4.97 6.57
C GLU A 69 -9.30 -4.26 7.94
N THR A 70 -9.27 -5.00 9.04
CA THR A 70 -9.35 -4.45 10.41
C THR A 70 -8.31 -3.35 10.67
N ARG A 71 -7.08 -3.49 10.14
CA ARG A 71 -6.04 -2.46 10.33
C ARG A 71 -6.40 -1.13 9.66
N PHE A 72 -7.13 -1.19 8.55
CA PHE A 72 -7.64 -0.02 7.83
C PHE A 72 -8.88 0.57 8.51
N ILE A 73 -9.78 -0.28 9.03
CA ILE A 73 -10.93 0.15 9.85
C ILE A 73 -10.47 0.92 11.09
N GLU A 74 -9.48 0.38 11.81
CA GLU A 74 -8.97 1.03 13.02
C GLU A 74 -8.25 2.35 12.72
N GLY A 75 -7.87 2.62 11.45
CA GLY A 75 -7.28 3.88 11.03
C GLY A 75 -5.97 4.24 11.74
N LYS A 76 -5.28 3.25 12.30
CA LYS A 76 -4.08 3.45 13.12
C LYS A 76 -2.85 3.77 12.27
N ASP A 77 -1.75 4.09 12.96
CA ASP A 77 -0.42 4.39 12.40
C ASP A 77 0.01 3.45 11.26
N TRP A 78 -0.31 2.15 11.37
CA TRP A 78 -0.02 1.16 10.33
C TRP A 78 -0.68 1.48 8.98
N ALA A 79 -1.98 1.82 8.97
CA ALA A 79 -2.73 2.04 7.73
C ALA A 79 -2.31 3.37 7.06
N THR A 80 -2.06 4.40 7.87
CA THR A 80 -1.49 5.66 7.38
C THR A 80 -0.10 5.44 6.80
N ARG A 81 0.75 4.63 7.46
CA ARG A 81 2.08 4.27 6.98
C ARG A 81 2.03 3.46 5.68
N PHE A 82 1.13 2.49 5.59
CA PHE A 82 0.85 1.72 4.38
C PHE A 82 0.52 2.64 3.20
N ALA A 83 -0.43 3.56 3.37
CA ALA A 83 -0.84 4.47 2.32
C ALA A 83 0.28 5.44 1.92
N ARG A 84 0.98 6.01 2.91
CA ARG A 84 2.12 6.91 2.69
C ARG A 84 3.22 6.24 1.88
N TYR A 85 3.62 5.03 2.26
CA TYR A 85 4.65 4.29 1.53
C TYR A 85 4.16 3.80 0.17
N THR A 86 2.88 3.50 -0.01
CA THR A 86 2.33 3.21 -1.34
C THR A 86 2.53 4.39 -2.29
N ALA A 87 2.24 5.61 -1.82
CA ALA A 87 2.45 6.84 -2.58
C ALA A 87 3.91 7.05 -2.96
N LEU A 88 4.83 6.84 -2.01
CA LEU A 88 6.27 6.96 -2.23
C LEU A 88 6.83 5.89 -3.16
N ALA A 89 6.35 4.65 -3.05
CA ALA A 89 6.83 3.53 -3.85
C ALA A 89 6.40 3.63 -5.32
N LEU A 90 5.19 4.12 -5.58
CA LEU A 90 4.62 4.23 -6.93
C LEU A 90 4.85 5.60 -7.58
N GLY A 91 5.04 6.66 -6.79
CA GLY A 91 5.31 8.01 -7.29
C GLY A 91 4.15 8.60 -8.11
N ARG A 92 2.92 8.19 -7.84
CA ARG A 92 1.69 8.68 -8.49
C ARG A 92 0.91 9.56 -7.54
N ASP A 93 0.24 10.59 -8.07
CA ASP A 93 -0.59 11.51 -7.29
C ASP A 93 -1.88 10.83 -6.82
N THR A 94 -2.49 9.96 -7.64
CA THR A 94 -3.72 9.24 -7.30
C THR A 94 -3.49 7.75 -7.46
N ILE A 95 -3.80 6.97 -6.42
CA ILE A 95 -3.61 5.51 -6.41
C ILE A 95 -4.84 4.86 -5.80
N ARG A 96 -5.44 3.91 -6.52
CA ARG A 96 -6.51 3.04 -6.02
C ARG A 96 -5.99 1.62 -5.89
N ILE A 97 -5.96 1.10 -4.68
CA ILE A 97 -5.60 -0.28 -4.35
C ILE A 97 -6.90 -1.05 -4.14
N ASP A 98 -7.28 -1.87 -5.11
CA ASP A 98 -8.42 -2.78 -5.00
C ASP A 98 -7.93 -4.15 -4.51
N VAL A 99 -8.08 -4.38 -3.21
CA VAL A 99 -7.66 -5.63 -2.56
C VAL A 99 -8.58 -6.78 -2.96
N GLY A 100 -9.86 -6.50 -3.20
CA GLY A 100 -10.86 -7.50 -3.60
C GLY A 100 -10.64 -8.02 -5.02
N ALA A 101 -10.34 -7.11 -5.96
CA ALA A 101 -9.98 -7.44 -7.34
C ALA A 101 -8.49 -7.76 -7.53
N PHE A 102 -7.69 -7.62 -6.48
CA PHE A 102 -6.23 -7.79 -6.50
C PHE A 102 -5.56 -6.96 -7.61
N ASN A 103 -5.86 -5.66 -7.64
CA ASN A 103 -5.43 -4.73 -8.69
C ASN A 103 -5.09 -3.35 -8.13
N ILE A 104 -4.14 -2.65 -8.77
CA ILE A 104 -3.86 -1.24 -8.49
C ILE A 104 -4.11 -0.40 -9.75
N GLY A 105 -4.91 0.64 -9.62
CA GLY A 105 -5.13 1.68 -10.64
C GLY A 105 -4.53 3.02 -10.23
N TYR A 106 -4.20 3.85 -11.21
CA TYR A 106 -3.74 5.24 -11.06
C TYR A 106 -4.11 6.04 -12.30
#